data_AF-A0A7M2HAR6-F1
#
_entry.id   AF-A0A7M2HAR6-F1
#
_cell.length_a   1.000
_cell.length_b   1.000
_cell.length_c   1.000
_cell.angle_alpha   90.00
_cell.angle_beta   90.00
_cell.angle_gamma   90.00
#
_symmetry.space_group_name_H-M   'P 1'
#
loop_
_entity.id
_entity.type
_entity.pdbx_description
1 polymer ?
#
loop_
_entity_poly.entity_id
_entity_poly.type
_entity_poly.pdbx_seq_one_letter_code
_entity_poly.pdbx_strand_id
1 'polypeptide(L)'
;MALWACAPDSVRNYEAKGFDAYLDSVQRGCPNMMIGNNNISDWLRTDGGQNDSDYVYWLDQTSRLYYQRITPAQYRDSVIGALGQGKSDTRAVDCIVGKLPAQRPASPAGDKRP
;
A
#
# COMPACT_ATOMS: atom_id res chain seq x y z
N MET A 1 -5.65 37.27 10.94
CA MET A 1 -5.88 35.81 10.92
C MET A 1 -4.96 35.22 9.87
N ALA A 2 -3.95 34.45 10.30
CA ALA A 2 -2.90 33.92 9.45
C ALA A 2 -3.42 32.75 8.60
N LEU A 3 -3.27 32.86 7.29
CA LEU A 3 -3.44 31.74 6.36
C LEU A 3 -2.25 30.80 6.57
N TRP A 4 -2.43 29.75 7.37
CA TRP A 4 -1.56 28.57 7.29
C TRP A 4 -1.83 27.88 5.95
N ALA A 5 -1.26 28.42 4.88
CA ALA A 5 -1.04 27.67 3.66
C ALA A 5 0.12 26.69 3.93
N CYS A 6 -0.17 25.60 4.64
CA CYS A 6 0.68 24.41 4.51
C CYS A 6 0.61 24.04 3.04
N ALA A 7 1.71 24.29 2.32
CA ALA A 7 1.82 23.99 0.91
C ALA A 7 1.32 22.56 0.67
N PRO A 8 0.29 22.35 -0.18
CA PRO A 8 -0.22 21.01 -0.45
C PRO A 8 0.89 20.09 -0.98
N ASP A 9 1.91 20.68 -1.62
CA ASP A 9 3.08 19.97 -2.11
C ASP A 9 3.95 19.35 -1.01
N SER A 10 4.21 20.07 0.09
CA SER A 10 5.03 19.55 1.19
C SER A 10 4.33 18.43 1.96
N VAL A 11 2.99 18.49 2.06
CA VAL A 11 2.20 17.42 2.69
C VAL A 11 2.15 16.19 1.79
N ARG A 12 1.89 16.36 0.49
CA ARG A 12 1.96 15.26 -0.50
C ARG A 12 3.33 14.59 -0.53
N ASN A 13 4.41 15.37 -0.45
CA ASN A 13 5.78 14.85 -0.37
C ASN A 13 6.04 14.07 0.92
N TYR A 14 5.53 14.52 2.07
CA TYR A 14 5.66 13.78 3.33
C TYR A 14 4.85 12.47 3.32
N GLU A 15 3.68 12.49 2.71
CA GLU A 15 2.78 11.34 2.60
C GLU A 15 3.31 10.29 1.62
N ALA A 16 3.79 10.73 0.46
CA ALA A 16 4.53 9.87 -0.47
C ALA A 16 5.72 9.23 0.26
N LYS A 17 6.58 10.03 0.91
CA LYS A 17 7.72 9.51 1.69
C LYS A 17 7.30 8.51 2.78
N GLY A 18 6.17 8.73 3.45
CA GLY A 18 5.64 7.81 4.45
C GLY A 18 5.20 6.48 3.84
N PHE A 19 4.44 6.53 2.74
CA PHE A 19 4.01 5.34 2.02
C PHE A 19 5.18 4.59 1.38
N ASP A 20 6.11 5.29 0.73
CA ASP A 20 7.35 4.74 0.17
C ASP A 20 8.19 4.05 1.26
N ALA A 21 8.36 4.69 2.43
CA ALA A 21 9.07 4.09 3.56
C ALA A 21 8.37 2.82 4.08
N TYR A 22 7.04 2.78 4.03
CA TYR A 22 6.28 1.58 4.37
C TYR A 22 6.49 0.47 3.34
N LEU A 23 6.42 0.77 2.03
CA LEU A 23 6.69 -0.21 0.97
C LEU A 23 8.12 -0.77 1.06
N ASP A 24 9.09 0.09 1.37
CA ASP A 24 10.47 -0.31 1.61
C ASP A 24 10.61 -1.24 2.86
N SER A 25 9.90 -0.95 3.95
CA SER A 25 9.85 -1.84 5.12
C SER A 25 9.24 -3.21 4.80
N VAL A 26 8.21 -3.23 3.95
CA VAL A 26 7.60 -4.46 3.41
C VAL A 26 8.62 -5.21 2.55
N GLN A 27 9.29 -4.55 1.62
CA GLN A 27 10.28 -5.15 0.74
C GLN A 27 11.42 -5.81 1.51
N ARG A 28 11.96 -5.13 2.54
CA ARG A 28 13.05 -5.64 3.38
C ARG A 28 12.60 -6.73 4.34
N GLY A 29 11.37 -6.62 4.85
CA GLY A 29 10.87 -7.43 5.95
C GLY A 29 10.03 -8.65 5.54
N CYS A 30 9.62 -8.73 4.28
CA CYS A 30 8.76 -9.78 3.76
C CYS A 30 9.38 -10.41 2.50
N PRO A 31 10.31 -11.37 2.64
CA PRO A 31 10.97 -12.01 1.50
C PRO A 31 10.05 -13.04 0.82
N ASN A 32 10.25 -13.22 -0.50
CA ASN A 32 9.60 -14.26 -1.33
C ASN A 32 8.06 -14.24 -1.27
N MET A 33 7.48 -13.04 -1.29
CA MET A 33 6.02 -12.87 -1.26
C MET A 33 5.40 -13.17 -2.62
N MET A 34 4.50 -14.15 -2.62
CA MET A 34 3.67 -14.50 -3.77
C MET A 34 2.20 -14.32 -3.42
N ILE A 35 1.42 -13.81 -4.36
CA ILE A 35 -0.05 -13.80 -4.31
C ILE A 35 -0.55 -14.35 -5.64
N GLY A 36 -1.12 -15.56 -5.64
CA GLY A 36 -1.39 -16.28 -6.88
C GLY A 36 -0.08 -16.54 -7.64
N ASN A 37 0.01 -16.06 -8.88
CA ASN A 37 1.25 -16.07 -9.69
C ASN A 37 2.06 -14.77 -9.60
N ASN A 38 1.60 -13.78 -8.83
CA ASN A 38 2.20 -12.46 -8.77
C ASN A 38 3.30 -12.42 -7.70
N ASN A 39 4.51 -12.05 -8.10
CA ASN A 39 5.66 -11.93 -7.20
C ASN A 39 5.76 -10.50 -6.66
N ILE A 40 5.19 -10.27 -5.48
CA ILE A 40 5.15 -8.96 -4.83
C ILE A 40 6.56 -8.48 -4.46
N SER A 41 7.45 -9.40 -4.05
CA SER A 41 8.83 -9.05 -3.74
C SER A 41 9.60 -8.55 -4.96
N ASP A 42 9.29 -9.06 -6.15
CA ASP A 42 9.89 -8.60 -7.41
C ASP A 42 9.32 -7.25 -7.84
N TRP A 43 8.00 -7.06 -7.75
CA TRP A 43 7.36 -5.76 -7.98
C TRP A 43 7.95 -4.66 -7.10
N LEU A 44 8.12 -4.90 -5.80
CA LEU A 44 8.73 -3.93 -4.90
C LEU A 44 10.20 -3.63 -5.22
N ARG A 45 10.91 -4.54 -5.89
CA ARG A 45 12.34 -4.37 -6.22
C ARG A 45 12.57 -3.68 -7.55
N THR A 46 11.60 -3.80 -8.46
CA THR A 46 11.67 -3.29 -9.83
C THR A 46 10.75 -2.07 -10.03
N ASP A 47 10.15 -1.58 -8.95
CA ASP A 47 9.06 -0.59 -8.94
C ASP A 47 7.82 -1.01 -9.72
N GLY A 48 7.70 -2.30 -10.02
CA GLY A 48 6.70 -2.91 -10.88
C GLY A 48 6.70 -2.30 -12.28
N GLY A 49 6.34 -3.07 -13.29
CA GLY A 49 5.92 -2.41 -14.53
C GLY A 49 4.69 -1.56 -14.18
N GLN A 50 4.75 -0.23 -14.24
CA GLN A 50 3.53 0.62 -14.09
C GLN A 50 2.44 0.27 -15.12
N ASN A 51 2.77 -0.55 -16.12
CA ASN A 51 1.86 -1.09 -17.13
C ASN A 51 1.23 -2.44 -16.73
N ASP A 52 1.62 -3.04 -15.60
CA ASP A 52 1.06 -4.27 -15.07
C ASP A 52 -0.19 -3.96 -14.22
N SER A 53 -1.36 -4.41 -14.68
CA SER A 53 -2.65 -4.09 -14.03
C SER A 53 -2.76 -4.66 -12.62
N ASP A 54 -2.13 -5.81 -12.36
CA ASP A 54 -2.19 -6.47 -11.07
C ASP A 54 -1.30 -5.76 -10.06
N TYR A 55 -0.13 -5.28 -10.51
CA TYR A 55 0.73 -4.40 -9.70
C TYR A 55 0.01 -3.10 -9.33
N VAL A 56 -0.58 -2.40 -10.32
CA VAL A 56 -1.32 -1.15 -10.08
C VAL A 56 -2.47 -1.36 -9.11
N TYR A 57 -3.23 -2.45 -9.27
CA TYR A 57 -4.32 -2.81 -8.35
C TYR A 57 -3.79 -3.09 -6.94
N TRP A 58 -2.75 -3.91 -6.81
CA TRP A 58 -2.14 -4.22 -5.52
C TRP A 58 -1.62 -2.97 -4.82
N LEU A 59 -0.98 -2.06 -5.56
CA LEU A 59 -0.44 -0.81 -5.05
C LEU A 59 -1.56 0.12 -4.55
N ASP A 60 -2.66 0.25 -5.29
CA ASP A 60 -3.86 1.00 -4.86
C ASP A 60 -4.44 0.42 -3.56
N GLN A 61 -4.68 -0.90 -3.48
CA GLN A 61 -5.20 -1.51 -2.25
C GLN A 61 -4.24 -1.35 -1.07
N THR A 62 -2.93 -1.45 -1.32
CA THR A 62 -1.90 -1.30 -0.29
C THR A 62 -1.81 0.15 0.21
N SER A 63 -1.99 1.13 -0.68
CA SER A 63 -2.10 2.54 -0.29
C SER A 63 -3.34 2.79 0.58
N ARG A 64 -4.49 2.21 0.22
CA ARG A 64 -5.73 2.31 1.00
C ARG A 64 -5.57 1.69 2.39
N LEU A 65 -4.85 0.59 2.50
CA LEU A 65 -4.51 -0.03 3.79
C LEU A 65 -3.63 0.90 4.63
N TYR A 66 -2.58 1.47 4.04
CA TYR A 66 -1.66 2.38 4.73
C TYR A 66 -2.39 3.62 5.26
N TYR A 67 -3.23 4.25 4.43
CA TYR A 67 -4.00 5.44 4.78
C TYR A 67 -5.29 5.16 5.57
N GLN A 68 -5.45 3.95 6.13
CA GLN A 68 -6.62 3.55 6.92
C GLN A 68 -7.97 3.68 6.18
N ARG A 69 -7.98 3.70 4.85
CA ARG A 69 -9.19 3.74 4.03
C ARG A 69 -9.90 2.39 3.99
N ILE A 70 -9.15 1.31 4.18
CA ILE A 70 -9.68 -0.06 4.34
C ILE A 70 -9.05 -0.73 5.56
N THR A 71 -9.80 -1.65 6.16
CA THR A 71 -9.28 -2.51 7.26
C THR A 71 -8.35 -3.59 6.72
N PRO A 72 -7.47 -4.18 7.56
CA PRO A 72 -6.66 -5.34 7.16
C PRO A 72 -7.47 -6.51 6.61
N ALA A 73 -8.66 -6.77 7.16
CA ALA A 73 -9.57 -7.81 6.68
C ALA A 73 -10.06 -7.52 5.25
N GLN A 74 -10.52 -6.29 4.99
CA GLN A 74 -10.91 -5.84 3.64
C GLN A 74 -9.73 -5.89 2.66
N TYR A 75 -8.54 -5.48 3.07
CA TYR A 75 -7.34 -5.58 2.23
C TYR A 75 -7.06 -7.03 1.82
N ARG A 76 -7.12 -7.96 2.79
CA ARG A 76 -6.95 -9.39 2.53
C ARG A 76 -7.98 -9.92 1.56
N ASP A 77 -9.26 -9.59 1.76
CA ASP A 77 -10.34 -10.04 0.89
C ASP A 77 -10.16 -9.52 -0.55
N SER A 78 -9.94 -8.22 -0.71
CA SER A 78 -9.68 -7.59 -2.02
C SER A 78 -8.50 -8.23 -2.76
N VAL A 79 -7.34 -8.33 -2.09
CA VAL A 79 -6.11 -8.79 -2.73
C VAL A 79 -6.16 -10.28 -3.04
N ILE A 80 -6.66 -11.12 -2.12
CA ILE A 80 -6.79 -12.56 -2.37
C ILE A 80 -7.87 -12.84 -3.41
N GLY A 81 -9.00 -12.11 -3.36
CA GLY A 81 -10.10 -12.28 -4.31
C GLY A 81 -9.70 -11.92 -5.74
N ALA A 82 -8.95 -10.83 -5.92
CA ALA A 82 -8.51 -10.38 -7.24
C ALA A 82 -7.28 -11.14 -7.75
N LEU A 83 -6.25 -11.31 -6.93
CA LEU A 83 -4.93 -11.77 -7.37
C LEU A 83 -4.60 -13.21 -6.96
N GLY A 84 -5.35 -13.78 -6.01
CA GLY A 84 -5.04 -15.09 -5.44
C GLY A 84 -5.23 -16.26 -6.41
N GLN A 85 -5.95 -16.07 -7.52
CA GLN A 85 -6.18 -17.12 -8.54
C GLN A 85 -6.66 -18.46 -7.93
N GLY A 86 -7.53 -18.39 -6.92
CA GLY A 86 -8.04 -19.56 -6.19
C GLY A 86 -7.09 -20.13 -5.14
N LYS A 87 -5.90 -19.56 -4.94
CA LYS A 87 -4.96 -19.91 -3.87
C LYS A 87 -5.12 -18.95 -2.69
N SER A 88 -5.26 -19.50 -1.49
CA SER A 88 -5.32 -18.73 -0.24
C SER A 88 -3.92 -18.43 0.31
N ASP A 89 -2.93 -18.11 -0.53
CA ASP A 89 -1.56 -17.86 -0.05
C ASP A 89 -1.51 -16.51 0.67
N THR A 90 -1.85 -16.55 1.96
CA THR A 90 -2.09 -15.36 2.76
C THR A 90 -0.84 -14.89 3.48
N ARG A 91 0.28 -15.58 3.31
CA ARG A 91 1.56 -15.24 3.97
C ARG A 91 2.07 -13.87 3.54
N ALA A 92 1.97 -13.55 2.25
CA ALA A 92 2.33 -12.23 1.73
C ALA A 92 1.45 -11.14 2.36
N VAL A 93 0.13 -11.33 2.31
CA VAL A 93 -0.84 -10.38 2.89
C VAL A 93 -0.64 -10.19 4.39
N ASP A 94 -0.42 -11.26 5.13
CA ASP A 94 -0.20 -11.23 6.58
C ASP A 94 1.07 -10.45 6.93
N CYS A 95 2.17 -10.68 6.19
CA CYS A 95 3.40 -9.94 6.38
C CYS A 95 3.24 -8.45 6.08
N ILE A 96 2.56 -8.10 4.97
CA ILE A 96 2.27 -6.69 4.62
C ILE A 96 1.50 -6.00 5.75
N VAL A 97 0.42 -6.62 6.23
CA VAL A 97 -0.38 -6.09 7.36
C VAL A 97 0.47 -5.95 8.62
N GLY A 98 1.36 -6.91 8.90
CA GLY A 98 2.26 -6.88 10.05
C GLY A 98 3.33 -5.77 10.01
N LYS A 99 3.57 -5.15 8.84
CA LYS A 99 4.51 -4.02 8.68
C LYS A 99 3.85 -2.65 8.81
N LEU A 100 2.54 -2.59 9.03
CA LEU A 100 1.84 -1.33 9.22
C LEU A 100 2.41 -0.58 10.44
N PRO A 101 2.69 0.73 10.32
CA PRO A 101 3.11 1.51 11.47
C PRO A 101 1.97 1.66 12.49
N ALA A 102 2.31 1.80 13.77
CA ALA A 102 1.33 1.95 14.84
C ALA A 102 0.51 3.26 14.71
N GLN A 103 1.17 4.33 14.27
CA GLN A 103 0.53 5.60 13.92
C GLN A 103 0.47 5.69 12.40
N ARG A 104 -0.74 5.52 11.85
CA ARG A 104 -1.01 5.69 10.42
C ARG A 104 -1.75 7.00 10.17
N PRO A 105 -1.49 7.68 9.04
CA PRO A 105 -2.33 8.78 8.60
C PRO A 105 -3.70 8.26 8.15
N ALA A 106 -4.79 8.95 8.53
CA ALA A 106 -6.15 8.54 8.16
C ALA A 106 -6.55 8.93 6.72
N SER A 107 -5.75 9.76 6.05
CA SER A 107 -5.89 10.16 4.63
C SER A 107 -4.67 10.97 4.20
N PRO A 108 -4.31 10.98 2.90
CA PRO A 108 -3.48 12.04 2.38
C PRO A 108 -4.23 13.38 2.51
N ALA A 109 -3.55 14.47 2.88
CA ALA A 109 -4.15 15.81 3.00
C ALA A 109 -4.51 16.36 1.61
N GLY A 110 -5.64 15.88 1.08
CA GLY A 110 -6.14 16.21 -0.25
C GLY A 110 -7.59 15.80 -0.46
N ASP A 111 -8.12 14.87 0.33
CA ASP A 111 -9.54 14.50 0.34
C ASP A 111 -10.41 15.49 1.14
N LYS A 112 -10.33 16.77 0.79
CA LYS A 112 -11.47 17.67 0.95
C LYS A 112 -12.15 17.76 -0.41
N ARG A 113 -12.94 16.74 -0.76
CA ARG A 113 -13.87 16.87 -1.88
C ARG A 113 -15.05 17.72 -1.40
N PRO A 114 -15.40 18.84 -2.05
CA PRO A 114 -16.72 19.46 -1.87
C PRO A 114 -17.83 18.55 -2.39
#